data_AF-W9VV18-F1
#
_entry.id   AF-W9VV18-F1
#
_cell.length_a   1.000
_cell.length_b   1.000
_cell.length_c   1.000
_cell.angle_alpha   90.00
_cell.angle_beta   90.00
_cell.angle_gamma   90.00
#
_symmetry.space_group_name_H-M   'P 1'
#
loop_
_entity.id
_entity.type
_entity.pdbx_description
1 polymer ?
#
loop_
_entity_poly.entity_id
_entity_poly.type
_entity_poly.pdbx_seq_one_letter_code
_entity_poly.pdbx_strand_id
1 'polypeptide(L)'
;MGSSASKVAARAGGGAARRKYPSTPSIVNSAPSPTHAATEPTPAAEVRPSPTAAPPAGEKSEHVELDARDPQFGSALRRVGAARPVTERRPDEDTFPTSSQPMHSGQNIFPSDANNPAMMLVQARKRIAAQWESEMENQGRPGFAGRTLVSAKDIKEALTLRDEVGKTRQEVEKQLRLKPGALDQLVPKGVVANV
;
A
#
# COMPACT_ATOMS: atom_id res chain seq x y z
N MET A 1 -49.24 -26.29 -14.23
CA MET A 1 -49.52 -25.27 -15.25
C MET A 1 -50.20 -24.10 -14.55
N GLY A 2 -49.47 -23.02 -14.23
CA GLY A 2 -50.00 -21.85 -13.52
C GLY A 2 -49.68 -20.58 -14.30
N SER A 3 -50.71 -19.83 -14.66
CA SER A 3 -50.71 -18.73 -15.62
C SER A 3 -50.22 -17.39 -15.04
N SER A 4 -49.45 -16.67 -15.86
CA SER A 4 -49.01 -15.28 -15.70
C SER A 4 -50.14 -14.31 -15.33
N ALA A 5 -49.85 -13.38 -14.41
CA ALA A 5 -50.57 -12.12 -14.29
C ALA A 5 -49.57 -10.96 -14.37
N SER A 6 -49.45 -10.41 -15.58
CA SER A 6 -48.69 -9.22 -15.93
C SER A 6 -49.27 -7.98 -15.23
N LYS A 7 -48.47 -7.28 -14.42
CA LYS A 7 -48.80 -5.91 -14.02
C LYS A 7 -48.40 -4.95 -15.12
N VAL A 8 -49.42 -4.53 -15.87
CA VAL A 8 -49.40 -3.52 -16.90
C VAL A 8 -48.87 -2.20 -16.34
N ALA A 9 -47.87 -1.65 -17.02
CA ALA A 9 -47.46 -0.27 -16.93
C ALA A 9 -48.58 0.64 -17.45
N ALA A 10 -49.02 1.58 -16.62
CA ALA A 10 -49.73 2.77 -17.09
C ALA A 10 -49.65 3.83 -16.00
N ARG A 11 -48.90 4.91 -16.23
CA ARG A 11 -49.35 6.31 -16.15
C ARG A 11 -48.23 7.22 -16.65
N ALA A 12 -48.32 7.60 -17.92
CA ALA A 12 -47.74 8.84 -18.41
C ALA A 12 -48.57 10.01 -17.86
N GLY A 13 -47.89 11.03 -17.33
CA GLY A 13 -48.49 12.26 -16.81
C GLY A 13 -47.39 13.13 -16.21
N GLY A 14 -47.05 14.22 -16.89
CA GLY A 14 -45.95 15.11 -16.55
C GLY A 14 -46.07 15.72 -15.15
N GLY A 15 -44.96 15.67 -14.42
CA GLY A 15 -44.71 16.38 -13.18
C GLY A 15 -43.23 16.25 -12.86
N ALA A 16 -42.51 17.36 -12.78
CA ALA A 16 -41.07 17.38 -12.56
C ALA A 16 -40.69 16.66 -11.26
N ALA A 17 -40.34 15.37 -11.36
CA ALA A 17 -39.84 14.58 -10.26
C ALA A 17 -38.40 15.06 -9.94
N ARG A 18 -38.31 16.05 -9.04
CA ARG A 18 -37.06 16.47 -8.41
C ARG A 18 -36.38 15.22 -7.83
N ARG A 19 -35.29 14.79 -8.45
CA ARG A 19 -34.49 13.66 -7.99
C ARG A 19 -33.95 13.97 -6.60
N LYS A 20 -34.49 13.29 -5.59
CA LYS A 20 -34.09 13.47 -4.18
C LYS A 20 -33.02 12.42 -3.87
N TYR A 21 -31.76 12.83 -3.84
CA TYR A 21 -30.64 11.98 -3.43
C TYR A 21 -30.59 11.93 -1.89
N PRO A 22 -30.22 10.79 -1.29
CA PRO A 22 -29.99 10.71 0.16
C PRO A 22 -28.78 11.58 0.54
N SER A 23 -28.97 12.50 1.49
CA SER A 23 -27.88 13.31 2.06
C SER A 23 -27.01 12.46 2.97
N THR A 24 -25.69 12.57 2.80
CA THR A 24 -24.71 12.03 3.74
C THR A 24 -24.69 12.87 5.02
N PRO A 25 -24.60 12.28 6.22
CA PRO A 25 -24.39 13.04 7.44
C PRO A 25 -22.98 13.65 7.44
N SER A 26 -22.88 14.97 7.52
CA SER A 26 -21.63 15.68 7.77
C SER A 26 -21.22 15.49 9.22
N ILE A 27 -20.11 14.82 9.48
CA ILE A 27 -19.51 14.72 10.81
C ILE A 27 -18.89 16.08 11.13
N VAL A 28 -19.58 16.87 11.95
CA VAL A 28 -19.03 18.07 12.59
C VAL A 28 -18.18 17.62 13.77
N ASN A 29 -16.85 17.70 13.61
CA ASN A 29 -15.89 17.38 14.66
C ASN A 29 -15.70 18.62 15.55
N SER A 30 -16.65 18.90 16.44
CA SER A 30 -16.49 19.91 17.49
C SER A 30 -15.87 19.28 18.72
N ALA A 31 -14.53 19.24 18.77
CA ALA A 31 -13.83 18.93 20.00
C ALA A 31 -13.93 20.13 20.95
N PRO A 32 -14.41 19.98 22.21
CA PRO A 32 -14.32 21.05 23.19
C PRO A 32 -12.85 21.24 23.61
N SER A 33 -12.36 22.47 23.52
CA SER A 33 -11.12 22.87 24.20
C SER A 33 -11.34 22.82 25.72
N PRO A 34 -10.48 22.16 26.50
CA PRO A 34 -10.52 22.31 27.95
C PRO A 34 -10.04 23.70 28.34
N THR A 35 -10.94 24.52 28.89
CA THR A 35 -10.61 25.74 29.62
C THR A 35 -9.77 25.40 30.84
N HIS A 36 -8.52 25.88 30.86
CA HIS A 36 -7.69 25.88 32.05
C HIS A 36 -8.27 26.84 33.10
N ALA A 37 -8.80 26.29 34.20
CA ALA A 37 -8.95 27.03 35.43
C ALA A 37 -7.57 27.07 36.12
N ALA A 38 -7.06 28.28 36.34
CA ALA A 38 -5.83 28.52 37.07
C ALA A 38 -6.08 28.25 38.57
N THR A 39 -5.39 27.25 39.11
CA THR A 39 -5.22 27.08 40.55
C THR A 39 -3.74 27.25 40.87
N GLU A 40 -3.46 28.19 41.75
CA GLU A 40 -2.15 28.54 42.31
C GLU A 40 -1.45 27.29 42.92
N PRO A 41 -0.16 27.02 42.63
CA PRO A 41 0.47 25.80 43.11
C PRO A 41 1.03 25.98 44.53
N THR A 42 0.57 25.13 45.45
CA THR A 42 1.33 24.77 46.66
C THR A 42 2.56 23.93 46.25
N PRO A 43 3.69 24.00 47.00
CA PRO A 43 4.90 23.28 46.62
C PRO A 43 4.72 21.78 46.90
N ALA A 44 4.23 21.05 45.92
CA ALA A 44 4.31 19.58 45.90
C ALA A 44 5.78 19.17 45.68
N ALA A 45 6.25 18.20 46.47
CA ALA A 45 7.58 17.64 46.39
C ALA A 45 7.98 17.38 44.92
N GLU A 46 9.12 17.93 44.53
CA GLU A 46 9.56 17.99 43.14
C GLU A 46 10.02 16.61 42.66
N VAL A 47 9.06 15.80 42.18
CA VAL A 47 9.32 14.60 41.36
C VAL A 47 9.41 15.03 39.89
N ARG A 48 10.22 16.05 39.61
CA ARG A 48 10.50 16.50 38.24
C ARG A 48 11.95 16.19 37.94
N PRO A 49 12.27 15.29 36.99
CA PRO A 49 13.65 15.12 36.58
C PRO A 49 14.12 16.43 35.94
N SER A 50 15.20 17.01 36.49
CA SER A 50 15.79 18.22 35.91
C SER A 50 16.22 17.92 34.47
N PRO A 51 15.95 18.81 33.49
CA PRO A 51 16.31 18.58 32.09
C PRO A 51 17.83 18.51 31.85
N THR A 52 18.64 18.88 32.84
CA THR A 52 20.11 18.85 32.80
C THR A 52 20.69 17.48 33.17
N ALA A 53 19.90 16.59 33.78
CA ALA A 53 20.37 15.29 34.30
C ALA A 53 19.77 14.08 33.57
N ALA A 54 19.41 14.22 32.29
CA ALA A 54 18.91 13.09 31.51
C ALA A 54 20.05 12.13 31.09
N PRO A 55 19.92 10.81 31.32
CA PRO A 55 20.87 9.81 30.83
C PRO A 55 20.88 9.74 29.28
N PRO A 56 21.95 9.22 28.66
CA PRO A 56 22.05 9.15 27.20
C PRO A 56 20.93 8.31 26.58
N ALA A 57 20.50 8.73 25.38
CA ALA A 57 19.36 8.18 24.64
C ALA A 57 19.46 6.66 24.42
N GLY A 58 18.70 5.90 25.20
CA GLY A 58 18.62 4.45 25.07
C GLY A 58 17.78 3.78 26.16
N GLU A 59 17.75 4.36 27.36
CA GLU A 59 17.04 3.79 28.51
C GLU A 59 15.92 4.73 28.98
N LYS A 60 14.68 4.26 28.89
CA LYS A 60 13.52 4.95 29.48
C LYS A 60 13.55 4.68 30.98
N SER A 61 13.63 5.73 31.80
CA SER A 61 13.52 5.54 33.24
C SER A 61 12.08 5.17 33.62
N GLU A 62 11.91 4.37 34.67
CA GLU A 62 10.59 3.88 35.14
C GLU A 62 9.59 5.03 35.41
N HIS A 63 10.11 6.18 35.86
CA HIS A 63 9.32 7.41 36.05
C HIS A 63 8.78 8.01 34.74
N VAL A 64 9.47 7.80 33.61
CA VAL A 64 9.01 8.23 32.28
C VAL A 64 7.90 7.32 31.75
N GLU A 65 7.92 6.02 32.09
CA GLU A 65 6.86 5.07 31.70
C GLU A 65 5.56 5.31 32.46
N LEU A 66 5.65 5.68 33.74
CA LEU A 66 4.48 5.90 34.61
C LEU A 66 3.73 7.21 34.28
N ASP A 67 4.44 8.29 33.94
CA ASP A 67 3.82 9.61 33.69
C ASP A 67 3.81 10.00 32.20
N ALA A 68 4.38 9.16 31.32
CA ALA A 68 4.51 9.37 29.87
C ALA A 68 5.15 10.72 29.45
N ARG A 69 5.80 11.42 30.39
CA ARG A 69 6.41 12.74 30.20
C ARG A 69 7.90 12.60 30.02
N ASP A 70 8.30 12.19 28.83
CA ASP A 70 9.70 12.13 28.44
C ASP A 70 10.23 13.54 28.08
N PRO A 71 11.23 14.08 28.83
CA PRO A 71 11.83 15.36 28.50
C PRO A 71 12.55 15.36 27.14
N GLN A 72 13.02 14.21 26.65
CA GLN A 72 13.65 14.06 25.33
C GLN A 72 12.63 13.98 24.20
N PHE A 73 11.37 13.62 24.49
CA PHE A 73 10.33 13.58 23.47
C PHE A 73 10.02 14.98 22.91
N GLY A 74 10.04 16.01 23.78
CA GLY A 74 9.86 17.40 23.35
C GLY A 74 10.99 17.92 22.45
N SER A 75 12.24 17.51 22.68
CA SER A 75 13.37 17.87 21.81
C SER A 75 13.32 17.11 20.49
N ALA A 76 12.90 15.84 20.51
CA ALA A 76 12.68 15.05 19.30
C ALA A 76 11.57 15.64 18.41
N LEU A 77 10.45 16.07 18.98
CA LEU A 77 9.38 16.73 18.23
C LEU A 77 9.84 18.04 17.58
N ARG A 78 10.65 18.85 18.28
CA ARG A 78 11.24 20.06 17.67
C ARG A 78 12.18 19.74 16.52
N ARG A 79 12.88 18.61 16.56
CA ARG A 79 13.77 18.13 15.49
C ARG A 79 13.00 17.60 14.28
N VAL A 80 11.89 16.90 14.50
CA VAL A 80 11.02 16.37 13.42
C VAL A 80 10.25 17.50 12.72
N GLY A 81 9.90 18.56 13.45
CA GLY A 81 9.16 19.69 12.92
C GLY A 81 7.68 19.37 12.68
N ALA A 82 6.92 20.37 12.22
CA ALA A 82 5.51 20.18 11.90
C ALA A 82 5.34 19.17 10.76
N ALA A 83 4.43 18.20 10.94
CA ALA A 83 4.11 17.24 9.91
C ALA A 83 3.61 17.98 8.66
N ARG A 84 4.33 17.86 7.55
CA ARG A 84 3.90 18.41 6.26
C ARG A 84 2.68 17.61 5.79
N PRO A 85 1.54 18.27 5.49
CA PRO A 85 0.40 17.57 4.91
C PRO A 85 0.80 16.99 3.55
N VAL A 86 0.33 15.77 3.27
CA VAL A 86 0.55 15.03 2.01
C VAL A 86 -0.32 15.65 0.91
N THR A 87 -0.16 16.95 0.61
CA THR A 87 -1.06 17.67 -0.31
C THR A 87 -0.40 18.56 -1.35
N GLU A 88 0.92 18.76 -1.38
CA GLU A 88 1.52 19.67 -2.37
C GLU A 88 2.29 19.00 -3.52
N ARG A 89 2.38 17.66 -3.53
CA ARG A 89 2.76 16.93 -4.74
C ARG A 89 2.37 15.47 -4.58
N ARG A 90 1.15 15.16 -5.02
CA ARG A 90 0.79 13.78 -5.29
C ARG A 90 1.39 13.44 -6.65
N PRO A 91 2.27 12.43 -6.78
CA PRO A 91 2.83 12.03 -8.08
C PRO A 91 1.78 11.45 -9.05
N ASP A 92 0.49 11.40 -8.65
CA ASP A 92 -0.58 10.69 -9.35
C ASP A 92 -1.63 11.62 -9.96
N GLU A 93 -1.49 12.95 -9.84
CA GLU A 93 -2.52 13.90 -10.29
C GLU A 93 -2.69 13.93 -11.83
N ASP A 94 -1.68 13.48 -12.57
CA ASP A 94 -1.77 13.24 -14.02
C ASP A 94 -2.65 12.03 -14.38
N THR A 95 -3.04 11.20 -13.40
CA THR A 95 -3.81 9.98 -13.64
C THR A 95 -5.33 10.25 -13.64
N PHE A 96 -5.79 11.35 -13.03
CA PHE A 96 -7.21 11.68 -12.95
C PHE A 96 -7.43 13.20 -13.03
N PRO A 97 -7.76 13.75 -14.21
CA PRO A 97 -8.08 15.18 -14.33
C PRO A 97 -9.36 15.49 -13.55
N THR A 98 -9.24 16.35 -12.53
CA THR A 98 -10.38 16.98 -11.85
C THR A 98 -11.01 18.02 -12.77
N SER A 99 -12.35 18.14 -12.76
CA SER A 99 -13.12 18.97 -13.70
C SER A 99 -12.95 20.49 -13.51
N SER A 100 -12.02 20.93 -12.65
CA SER A 100 -11.76 22.33 -12.32
C SER A 100 -10.69 22.99 -13.20
N GLN A 101 -10.08 22.26 -14.14
CA GLN A 101 -9.07 22.82 -15.05
C GLN A 101 -9.67 23.24 -16.41
N PRO A 102 -9.23 24.37 -17.01
CA PRO A 102 -9.69 24.79 -18.32
C PRO A 102 -9.33 23.72 -19.36
N MET A 103 -10.34 23.27 -20.12
CA MET A 103 -10.18 22.28 -21.18
C MET A 103 -9.23 22.83 -22.24
N HIS A 104 -8.00 22.36 -22.26
CA HIS A 104 -7.11 22.54 -23.40
C HIS A 104 -7.65 21.68 -24.55
N SER A 105 -8.16 22.33 -25.59
CA SER A 105 -8.70 21.67 -26.79
C SER A 105 -7.62 20.82 -27.45
N GLY A 106 -7.67 19.50 -27.26
CA GLY A 106 -6.77 18.54 -27.90
C GLY A 106 -6.31 17.37 -27.02
N GLN A 107 -6.48 17.45 -25.70
CA GLN A 107 -6.18 16.31 -24.82
C GLN A 107 -7.39 15.38 -24.69
N ASN A 108 -7.18 14.11 -25.01
CA ASN A 108 -8.18 13.06 -24.87
C ASN A 108 -8.47 12.88 -23.38
N ILE A 109 -9.65 13.31 -22.95
CA ILE A 109 -10.09 13.34 -21.54
C ILE A 109 -10.42 11.93 -21.03
N PHE A 110 -10.59 10.99 -21.96
CA PHE A 110 -10.74 9.58 -21.65
C PHE A 110 -9.36 8.94 -21.63
N PRO A 111 -9.00 8.21 -20.56
CA PRO A 111 -7.76 7.47 -20.54
C PRO A 111 -7.81 6.45 -21.68
N SER A 112 -6.92 6.58 -22.66
CA SER A 112 -6.71 5.55 -23.67
C SER A 112 -6.41 4.21 -22.98
N ASP A 113 -6.87 3.08 -23.52
CA ASP A 113 -6.72 1.75 -22.89
C ASP A 113 -5.29 1.43 -22.43
N ALA A 114 -4.28 1.99 -23.11
CA ALA A 114 -2.86 1.82 -22.78
C ALA A 114 -2.39 2.58 -21.52
N ASN A 115 -3.11 3.63 -21.12
CA ASN A 115 -2.72 4.52 -20.01
C ASN A 115 -3.68 4.44 -18.81
N ASN A 116 -4.67 3.52 -18.84
CA ASN A 116 -5.56 3.29 -17.73
C ASN A 116 -4.96 2.25 -16.77
N PRO A 117 -4.62 2.62 -15.51
CA PRO A 117 -3.95 1.71 -14.57
C PRO A 117 -4.82 0.49 -14.21
N ALA A 118 -6.14 0.64 -14.17
CA ALA A 118 -7.04 -0.48 -13.92
C ALA A 118 -7.00 -1.50 -15.07
N MET A 119 -6.99 -1.02 -16.32
CA MET A 119 -6.87 -1.88 -17.50
C MET A 119 -5.49 -2.53 -17.57
N MET A 120 -4.42 -1.79 -17.26
CA MET A 120 -3.06 -2.36 -17.17
C MET A 120 -3.00 -3.51 -16.16
N LEU A 121 -3.59 -3.36 -14.97
CA LEU A 121 -3.63 -4.41 -13.95
C LEU A 121 -4.40 -5.64 -14.45
N VAL A 122 -5.56 -5.45 -15.08
CA VAL A 122 -6.36 -6.56 -15.62
C VAL A 122 -5.61 -7.28 -16.74
N GLN A 123 -4.96 -6.55 -17.65
CA GLN A 123 -4.14 -7.12 -18.71
C GLN A 123 -2.93 -7.87 -18.15
N ALA A 124 -2.24 -7.33 -17.15
CA ALA A 124 -1.12 -7.98 -16.49
C ALA A 124 -1.54 -9.30 -15.83
N ARG A 125 -2.67 -9.30 -15.10
CA ARG A 125 -3.23 -10.53 -14.52
C ARG A 125 -3.56 -11.57 -15.59
N LYS A 126 -4.21 -11.15 -16.68
CA LYS A 126 -4.54 -12.05 -17.80
C LYS A 126 -3.28 -12.65 -18.42
N ARG A 127 -2.23 -11.84 -18.60
CA ARG A 127 -0.93 -12.31 -19.13
C ARG A 127 -0.28 -13.35 -18.22
N ILE A 128 -0.20 -13.08 -16.91
CA ILE A 128 0.40 -14.01 -15.94
C ILE A 128 -0.40 -15.32 -15.87
N ALA A 129 -1.74 -15.23 -15.87
CA ALA A 129 -2.59 -16.42 -15.87
C ALA A 129 -2.41 -17.27 -17.13
N ALA A 130 -2.34 -16.64 -18.31
CA ALA A 130 -2.08 -17.36 -19.56
C ALA A 130 -0.69 -18.02 -19.58
N GLN A 131 0.32 -17.34 -19.05
CA GLN A 131 1.66 -17.92 -18.89
C GLN A 131 1.64 -19.13 -17.95
N TRP A 132 0.97 -19.02 -16.80
CA TRP A 132 0.82 -20.12 -15.84
C TRP A 132 0.15 -21.34 -16.47
N GLU A 133 -0.97 -21.16 -17.17
CA GLU A 133 -1.69 -22.25 -17.83
C GLU A 133 -0.81 -22.93 -18.88
N SER A 134 -0.11 -22.13 -19.70
CA SER A 134 0.81 -22.66 -20.70
C SER A 134 1.98 -23.44 -20.09
N GLU A 135 2.49 -23.02 -18.94
CA GLU A 135 3.56 -23.74 -18.24
C GLU A 135 3.05 -25.03 -17.62
N MET A 136 1.82 -25.04 -17.08
CA MET A 136 1.18 -26.22 -16.52
C MET A 136 0.89 -27.27 -17.60
N GLU A 137 0.35 -26.86 -18.75
CA GLU A 137 0.03 -27.78 -19.85
C GLU A 137 1.27 -28.37 -20.53
N ASN A 138 2.35 -27.58 -20.61
CA ASN A 138 3.61 -28.07 -21.16
C ASN A 138 4.46 -28.83 -20.13
N GLN A 139 4.06 -28.83 -18.85
CA GLN A 139 4.80 -29.55 -17.82
C GLN A 139 4.82 -31.05 -18.12
N GLY A 140 6.01 -31.62 -18.24
CA GLY A 140 6.21 -33.04 -18.58
C GLY A 140 6.34 -33.33 -20.08
N ARG A 141 6.20 -32.33 -20.96
CA ARG A 141 6.53 -32.50 -22.38
C ARG A 141 8.06 -32.50 -22.59
N PRO A 142 8.58 -33.30 -23.54
CA PRO A 142 10.02 -33.43 -23.77
C PRO A 142 10.69 -32.16 -24.34
N GLY A 143 9.92 -31.15 -24.76
CA GLY A 143 10.42 -29.86 -25.25
C GLY A 143 10.18 -28.67 -24.30
N PHE A 144 9.70 -28.91 -23.09
CA PHE A 144 9.43 -27.83 -22.13
C PHE A 144 10.74 -27.29 -21.54
N ALA A 145 11.04 -26.03 -21.82
CA ALA A 145 12.28 -25.38 -21.37
C ALA A 145 12.38 -25.22 -19.84
N GLY A 146 11.26 -25.36 -19.12
CA GLY A 146 11.17 -25.13 -17.68
C GLY A 146 10.23 -23.97 -17.33
N ARG A 147 9.91 -23.87 -16.05
CA ARG A 147 8.98 -22.85 -15.52
C ARG A 147 9.66 -21.49 -15.45
N THR A 148 8.92 -20.43 -15.72
CA THR A 148 9.38 -19.04 -15.57
C THR A 148 8.74 -18.35 -14.37
N LEU A 149 7.56 -18.81 -13.94
CA LEU A 149 6.88 -18.31 -12.76
C LEU A 149 7.39 -19.02 -11.51
N VAL A 150 7.97 -18.24 -10.59
CA VAL A 150 8.68 -18.73 -9.40
C VAL A 150 8.02 -18.16 -8.14
N SER A 151 7.83 -18.98 -7.10
CA SER A 151 7.30 -18.50 -5.81
C SER A 151 8.41 -17.94 -4.92
N ALA A 152 8.05 -17.11 -3.93
CA ALA A 152 9.03 -16.56 -2.99
C ALA A 152 9.80 -17.66 -2.21
N LYS A 153 9.16 -18.81 -1.96
CA LYS A 153 9.82 -19.97 -1.33
C LYS A 153 10.87 -20.58 -2.26
N ASP A 154 10.53 -20.74 -3.53
CA ASP A 154 11.45 -21.27 -4.54
C ASP A 154 12.63 -20.32 -4.78
N ILE A 155 12.41 -19.00 -4.72
CA ILE A 155 13.50 -18.01 -4.79
C ILE A 155 14.43 -18.18 -3.59
N LYS A 156 13.89 -18.30 -2.37
CA LYS A 156 14.71 -18.54 -1.17
C LYS A 156 15.52 -19.83 -1.31
N GLU A 157 14.90 -20.92 -1.75
CA GLU A 157 15.59 -22.19 -1.99
C GLU A 157 16.65 -22.08 -3.09
N ALA A 158 16.38 -21.37 -4.20
CA ALA A 158 17.36 -21.14 -5.24
C ALA A 158 18.59 -20.37 -4.72
N LEU A 159 18.36 -19.37 -3.86
CA LEU A 159 19.42 -18.58 -3.25
C LEU A 159 20.24 -19.39 -2.23
N THR A 160 19.59 -20.21 -1.38
CA THR A 160 20.32 -21.10 -0.45
C THR A 160 21.16 -22.12 -1.22
N LEU A 161 20.63 -22.73 -2.27
CA LEU A 161 21.37 -23.67 -3.11
C LEU A 161 22.56 -23.03 -3.84
N ARG A 162 22.43 -21.77 -4.26
CA ARG A 162 23.48 -21.03 -4.96
C ARG A 162 24.58 -20.52 -4.01
N ASP A 163 24.19 -19.98 -2.86
CA ASP A 163 25.09 -19.21 -2.00
C ASP A 163 25.63 -20.03 -0.83
N GLU A 164 24.82 -20.91 -0.21
CA GLU A 164 25.27 -21.76 0.91
C GLU A 164 25.85 -23.08 0.42
N VAL A 165 25.13 -23.76 -0.50
CA VAL A 165 25.57 -25.06 -1.03
C VAL A 165 26.59 -24.89 -2.16
N GLY A 166 26.66 -23.71 -2.78
CA GLY A 166 27.63 -23.40 -3.83
C GLY A 166 27.34 -24.06 -5.19
N LYS A 167 26.11 -24.49 -5.44
CA LYS A 167 25.72 -25.10 -6.74
C LYS A 167 25.81 -24.08 -7.87
N THR A 168 26.09 -24.58 -9.07
CA THR A 168 26.08 -23.74 -10.26
C THR A 168 24.65 -23.31 -10.61
N ARG A 169 24.48 -22.13 -11.22
CA ARG A 169 23.14 -21.61 -11.57
C ARG A 169 22.35 -22.61 -12.43
N GLN A 170 23.01 -23.25 -13.38
CA GLN A 170 22.41 -24.25 -14.27
C GLN A 170 21.93 -25.49 -13.50
N GLU A 171 22.68 -25.94 -12.49
CA GLU A 171 22.26 -27.06 -11.64
C GLU A 171 21.05 -26.70 -10.79
N VAL A 172 21.02 -25.50 -10.20
CA VAL A 172 19.89 -25.01 -9.41
C VAL A 172 18.64 -24.87 -10.30
N GLU A 173 18.78 -24.33 -11.51
CA GLU A 173 17.69 -24.23 -12.49
C GLU A 173 17.15 -25.62 -12.86
N LYS A 174 18.04 -26.58 -13.13
CA LYS A 174 17.65 -27.95 -13.45
C LYS A 174 16.95 -28.64 -12.26
N GLN A 175 17.44 -28.43 -11.04
CA GLN A 175 16.86 -29.00 -9.83
C GLN A 175 15.46 -28.45 -9.56
N LEU A 176 15.25 -27.15 -9.73
CA LEU A 176 13.97 -26.47 -9.53
C LEU A 176 13.06 -26.49 -10.78
N ARG A 177 13.49 -27.14 -11.86
CA ARG A 177 12.79 -27.21 -13.16
C ARG A 177 12.45 -25.83 -13.73
N LEU A 178 13.36 -24.89 -13.55
CA LEU A 178 13.26 -23.53 -14.05
C LEU A 178 13.82 -23.44 -15.47
N LYS A 179 13.34 -22.44 -16.22
CA LYS A 179 13.91 -22.10 -17.52
C LYS A 179 15.39 -21.73 -17.36
N PRO A 180 16.28 -22.16 -18.27
CA PRO A 180 17.68 -21.74 -18.23
C PRO A 180 17.81 -20.22 -18.32
N GLY A 181 18.64 -19.63 -17.46
CA GLY A 181 18.83 -18.18 -17.32
C GLY A 181 17.74 -17.48 -16.51
N ALA A 182 16.82 -18.20 -15.88
CA ALA A 182 15.86 -17.61 -14.94
C ALA A 182 16.57 -17.05 -13.70
N LEU A 183 17.62 -17.72 -13.22
CA LEU A 183 18.40 -17.24 -12.06
C LEU A 183 19.32 -16.07 -12.41
N ASP A 184 19.63 -15.85 -13.69
CA ASP A 184 20.40 -14.68 -14.14
C ASP A 184 19.57 -13.39 -14.11
N GLN A 185 18.25 -13.52 -14.23
CA GLN A 185 17.31 -12.40 -14.03
C GLN A 185 17.14 -12.09 -12.54
N LEU A 186 17.42 -13.07 -11.67
CA LEU A 186 17.43 -12.88 -10.23
C LEU A 186 18.75 -12.24 -9.81
N VAL A 187 18.67 -11.43 -8.76
CA VAL A 187 19.72 -10.53 -8.28
C VAL A 187 21.12 -11.16 -8.32
N PRO A 188 22.17 -10.40 -8.74
CA PRO A 188 23.54 -10.88 -8.80
C PRO A 188 24.02 -11.48 -7.47
N LYS A 189 24.97 -12.41 -7.57
CA LYS A 189 25.52 -13.15 -6.42
C LYS A 189 26.07 -12.18 -5.38
N GLY A 190 25.70 -12.38 -4.11
CA GLY A 190 26.23 -11.62 -2.97
C GLY A 190 25.50 -10.31 -2.63
N VAL A 191 24.46 -9.92 -3.37
CA VAL A 191 23.66 -8.71 -3.03
C VAL A 191 22.57 -9.00 -2.00
N VAL A 192 22.13 -10.26 -1.90
CA VAL A 192 21.10 -10.69 -0.95
C VAL A 192 21.77 -11.57 0.11
N ALA A 193 21.73 -11.13 1.37
CA ALA A 193 22.07 -11.98 2.50
C ALA A 193 20.84 -12.80 2.90
N ASN A 194 20.97 -14.12 2.97
CA ASN A 194 19.98 -14.96 3.64
C ASN A 194 20.12 -14.73 5.14
N VAL A 195 19.26 -13.89 5.71
CA VAL A 195 19.10 -13.73 7.17
C VAL A 195 17.92 -14.60 7.62
#